data_AF-A0A2K6E980-F1
#
_entry.id   AF-A0A2K6E980-F1
#
_cell.length_a   1.000
_cell.length_b   1.000
_cell.length_c   1.000
_cell.angle_alpha   90.00
_cell.angle_beta   90.00
_cell.angle_gamma   90.00
#
_symmetry.space_group_name_H-M   'P 1'
#
loop_
_entity.id
_entity.type
_entity.pdbx_description
1 polymer ?
#
loop_
_entity_poly.entity_id
_entity_poly.type
_entity_poly.pdbx_seq_one_letter_code
_entity_poly.pdbx_strand_id
1 'polypeptide(L)'
;MPFVELDTNLPANRVPAGLEKRLCAAAASILGKPADRVNVTVRPGLTMALSGSTEPCAQLSVSSIGVVGTAEDNRSHSAHFFEFLTKELALGQDRFQVRFRGGSQSSERALAWMFRHLLSGSCIARGPNLEMNHLHLATSSSVKTREMTSLPHKKPLQPKPGVL
;
A
#
# COMPACT_ATOMS: atom_id res chain seq x y z
N MET A 1 -2.67 -4.85 -4.47
CA MET A 1 -3.40 -4.26 -5.60
C MET A 1 -2.70 -2.94 -5.91
N PRO A 2 -1.61 -3.01 -6.69
CA PRO A 2 -0.84 -1.83 -7.02
C PRO A 2 -1.48 -1.03 -8.16
N PHE A 3 -1.41 0.30 -8.04
CA PHE A 3 -1.64 1.25 -9.12
C PHE A 3 -0.28 1.81 -9.53
N VAL A 4 0.06 1.63 -10.80
CA VAL A 4 1.31 2.06 -11.40
C VAL A 4 1.00 3.05 -12.50
N GLU A 5 1.41 4.30 -12.30
CA GLU A 5 1.15 5.38 -13.24
C GLU A 5 2.48 5.89 -13.79
N LEU A 6 2.63 5.85 -15.11
CA LEU A 6 3.80 6.36 -15.81
C LEU A 6 3.43 7.64 -16.57
N ASP A 7 3.96 8.76 -16.10
CA ASP A 7 3.84 10.07 -16.71
C ASP A 7 5.12 10.39 -17.48
N THR A 8 5.00 10.85 -18.73
CA THR A 8 6.17 11.27 -19.52
C THR A 8 5.84 12.41 -20.46
N ASN A 9 6.81 13.30 -20.68
CA ASN A 9 6.73 14.34 -21.72
C ASN A 9 7.11 13.81 -23.12
N LEU A 10 7.50 12.54 -23.23
CA LEU A 10 7.72 11.91 -24.53
C LEU A 10 6.42 11.92 -25.33
N PRO A 11 6.45 12.33 -26.60
CA PRO A 11 5.27 12.23 -27.46
C PRO A 11 4.87 10.76 -27.65
N ALA A 12 3.58 10.50 -27.88
CA ALA A 12 3.04 9.15 -27.94
C ALA A 12 3.73 8.25 -28.99
N ASN A 13 4.22 8.83 -30.09
CA ASN A 13 4.95 8.10 -31.13
C ASN A 13 6.36 7.62 -30.70
N ARG A 14 6.92 8.19 -29.62
CA ARG A 14 8.20 7.75 -29.03
C ARG A 14 8.02 6.76 -27.90
N VAL A 15 6.78 6.55 -27.43
CA VAL A 15 6.49 5.53 -26.42
C VAL A 15 6.29 4.18 -27.13
N PRO A 16 7.03 3.13 -26.76
CA PRO A 16 6.88 1.82 -27.39
C PRO A 16 5.46 1.26 -27.24
N ALA A 17 4.93 0.69 -28.32
CA ALA A 17 3.64 0.02 -28.28
C ALA A 17 3.65 -1.16 -27.28
N GLY A 18 2.57 -1.31 -26.52
CA GLY A 18 2.43 -2.36 -25.52
C GLY A 18 3.26 -2.16 -24.25
N LEU A 19 3.86 -0.98 -24.05
CA LEU A 19 4.61 -0.66 -22.84
C LEU A 19 3.76 -0.88 -21.58
N GLU A 20 2.47 -0.58 -21.61
CA GLU A 20 1.54 -0.79 -20.50
C GLU A 20 1.45 -2.25 -20.06
N LYS A 21 1.47 -3.19 -21.01
CA LYS A 21 1.45 -4.63 -20.72
C LYS A 21 2.79 -5.11 -20.15
N ARG A 22 3.91 -4.65 -20.71
CA ARG A 22 5.25 -4.98 -20.21
C ARG A 22 5.50 -4.40 -18.83
N LEU A 23 5.07 -3.16 -18.59
CA LEU A 23 5.14 -2.50 -17.30
C LEU A 23 4.24 -3.20 -16.27
N CYS A 24 3.07 -3.71 -16.67
CA CYS A 24 2.22 -4.52 -15.78
C CYS A 24 2.92 -5.81 -15.34
N ALA A 25 3.51 -6.56 -16.29
CA ALA A 25 4.25 -7.77 -15.98
C ALA A 25 5.49 -7.50 -15.10
N ALA A 26 6.25 -6.44 -15.43
CA ALA A 26 7.41 -6.02 -14.64
C ALA A 26 6.99 -5.61 -13.22
N ALA A 27 5.95 -4.79 -13.07
CA ALA A 27 5.44 -4.37 -11.76
C ALA A 27 4.91 -5.55 -10.94
N ALA A 28 4.24 -6.52 -11.56
CA ALA A 28 3.80 -7.75 -10.90
C ALA A 28 4.98 -8.52 -10.29
N SER A 29 6.05 -8.69 -11.08
CA SER A 29 7.28 -9.36 -10.66
C SER A 29 8.03 -8.57 -9.57
N ILE A 30 8.21 -7.26 -9.75
CA ILE A 30 8.96 -6.40 -8.83
C ILE A 30 8.26 -6.30 -7.47
N LEU A 31 6.92 -6.16 -7.48
CA LEU A 31 6.13 -5.96 -6.26
C LEU A 31 5.64 -7.29 -5.64
N GLY A 32 5.95 -8.43 -6.26
CA GLY A 32 5.48 -9.75 -5.80
C GLY A 32 3.95 -9.86 -5.74
N LYS A 33 3.24 -9.20 -6.66
CA LYS A 33 1.76 -9.22 -6.72
C LYS A 33 1.29 -9.91 -8.01
N PRO A 34 0.18 -10.65 -7.95
CA PRO A 34 -0.45 -11.21 -9.15
C PRO A 34 -0.75 -10.12 -10.19
N ALA A 35 -0.45 -10.39 -11.47
CA ALA A 35 -0.57 -9.43 -12.56
C ALA A 35 -2.02 -8.97 -12.80
N ASP A 36 -3.01 -9.82 -12.53
CA ASP A 36 -4.45 -9.52 -12.58
C ASP A 36 -4.90 -8.48 -11.53
N ARG A 37 -4.04 -8.17 -10.56
CA ARG A 37 -4.28 -7.15 -9.53
C ARG A 37 -3.47 -5.87 -9.72
N VAL A 38 -2.66 -5.80 -10.76
CA VAL A 38 -1.84 -4.64 -11.11
C VAL A 38 -2.59 -3.79 -12.12
N ASN A 39 -2.77 -2.50 -11.80
CA ASN A 39 -3.35 -1.54 -12.73
C ASN A 39 -2.22 -0.64 -13.24
N VAL A 40 -2.14 -0.49 -14.57
CA VAL A 40 -1.13 0.35 -15.22
C VAL A 40 -1.80 1.42 -16.06
N THR A 41 -1.33 2.65 -15.90
CA THR A 41 -1.70 3.78 -16.77
C THR A 41 -0.44 4.40 -17.33
N VAL A 42 -0.38 4.59 -18.65
CA VAL A 42 0.73 5.30 -19.32
C VAL A 42 0.17 6.57 -19.94
N ARG A 43 0.74 7.73 -19.58
CA ARG A 43 0.30 9.05 -20.04
C ARG A 43 1.46 9.75 -20.76
N PRO A 44 1.53 9.62 -22.10
CA PRO A 44 2.52 10.33 -22.90
C PRO A 44 2.11 11.78 -23.18
N GLY A 45 3.07 12.57 -23.66
CA GLY A 45 2.84 13.92 -24.19
C GLY A 45 2.49 14.98 -23.14
N LEU A 46 2.83 14.73 -21.88
CA LEU A 46 2.54 15.67 -20.80
C LEU A 46 3.51 16.85 -20.79
N THR A 47 3.03 18.03 -20.37
CA THR A 47 3.91 19.17 -20.06
C THR A 47 4.58 18.91 -18.71
N MET A 48 5.86 18.57 -18.71
CA MET A 48 6.62 18.22 -17.50
C MET A 48 7.98 18.91 -17.48
N ALA A 49 8.46 19.25 -16.27
CA ALA A 49 9.83 19.61 -16.00
C ALA A 49 10.35 18.73 -14.86
N LEU A 50 11.52 18.12 -15.04
CA LEU A 50 12.20 17.33 -14.03
C LEU A 50 13.52 18.01 -13.68
N SER A 51 13.71 18.28 -12.39
CA SER A 51 14.89 18.99 -11.85
C SER A 51 15.16 20.33 -12.56
N GLY A 52 14.09 21.06 -12.92
CA GLY A 52 14.19 22.35 -13.62
C GLY A 52 14.39 22.28 -15.14
N SER A 53 14.52 21.08 -15.73
CA SER A 53 14.68 20.88 -17.18
C SER A 53 13.44 20.24 -17.82
N THR A 54 13.02 20.77 -18.97
CA THR A 54 11.92 20.25 -19.80
C THR A 54 12.37 19.19 -20.83
N GLU A 55 13.63 18.76 -20.78
CA GLU A 55 14.12 17.66 -21.60
C GLU A 55 13.33 16.37 -21.36
N PRO A 56 13.41 15.39 -22.29
CA PRO A 56 12.72 14.11 -22.15
C PRO A 56 12.90 13.49 -20.75
N CYS A 57 11.79 13.22 -20.08
CA CYS A 57 11.76 12.70 -18.72
C CYS A 57 10.52 11.85 -18.46
N ALA A 58 10.56 11.08 -17.38
CA ALA A 58 9.43 10.29 -16.94
C ALA A 58 9.34 10.23 -15.41
N GLN A 59 8.11 10.17 -14.91
CA GLN A 59 7.80 10.02 -13.50
C GLN A 59 6.89 8.80 -13.31
N LEU A 60 7.33 7.86 -12.48
CA LEU A 60 6.58 6.67 -12.13
C LEU A 60 5.99 6.83 -10.72
N SER A 61 4.67 6.72 -10.59
CA SER A 61 3.99 6.68 -9.29
C SER A 61 3.51 5.26 -9.02
N VAL A 62 3.99 4.65 -7.94
CA VAL A 62 3.61 3.31 -7.50
C VAL A 62 2.86 3.42 -6.18
N SER A 63 1.59 3.05 -6.19
CA SER A 63 0.76 3.01 -4.97
C SER A 63 0.38 1.56 -4.71
N SER A 64 0.72 1.01 -3.55
CA SER A 64 0.46 -0.40 -3.27
C SER A 64 0.17 -0.66 -1.80
N ILE A 65 -0.43 -1.82 -1.55
CA ILE A 65 -0.90 -2.29 -0.24
C ILE A 65 0.08 -3.34 0.28
N GLY A 66 0.71 -3.03 1.42
CA GLY A 66 1.56 -3.95 2.19
C GLY A 66 2.88 -4.39 1.53
N VAL A 67 3.31 -3.75 0.43
CA VAL A 67 4.62 -4.03 -0.23
C VAL A 67 5.45 -2.78 -0.49
N VAL A 68 4.87 -1.59 -0.29
CA VAL A 68 5.60 -0.31 -0.33
C VAL A 68 5.44 0.28 1.05
N GLY A 69 6.55 0.45 1.78
CA GLY A 69 6.46 0.81 3.19
C GLY A 69 7.79 0.94 3.92
N THR A 70 8.77 0.10 3.61
CA THR A 70 10.13 0.24 4.15
C THR A 70 11.05 0.95 3.15
N ALA A 71 12.08 1.65 3.66
CA ALA A 71 13.06 2.31 2.81
C ALA A 71 13.89 1.30 1.99
N GLU A 72 14.08 0.09 2.51
CA GLU A 72 14.85 -0.98 1.87
C GLU A 72 14.08 -1.60 0.70
N ASP A 73 12.80 -1.94 0.89
CA ASP A 73 11.92 -2.44 -0.18
C ASP A 73 11.81 -1.41 -1.31
N ASN A 74 11.55 -0.15 -0.96
CA ASN A 74 11.44 0.93 -1.94
C ASN A 74 12.74 1.13 -2.71
N ARG A 75 13.92 0.98 -2.08
CA ARG A 75 15.21 1.05 -2.76
C ARG A 75 15.37 -0.08 -3.77
N SER A 76 15.10 -1.32 -3.37
CA SER A 76 15.16 -2.48 -4.27
C SER A 76 14.18 -2.33 -5.44
N HIS A 77 12.92 -2.00 -5.16
CA HIS A 77 11.91 -1.77 -6.20
C HIS A 77 12.31 -0.64 -7.15
N SER A 78 12.85 0.47 -6.63
CA SER A 78 13.35 1.58 -7.45
C SER A 78 14.38 1.11 -8.46
N ALA A 79 15.37 0.33 -8.03
CA ALA A 79 16.44 -0.16 -8.90
C ALA A 79 15.89 -0.99 -10.06
N HIS A 80 14.95 -1.92 -9.79
CA HIS A 80 14.36 -2.76 -10.82
C HIS A 80 13.45 -1.97 -11.78
N PHE A 81 12.64 -1.04 -11.27
CA PHE A 81 11.80 -0.19 -12.12
C PHE A 81 12.65 0.70 -13.02
N PHE A 82 13.76 1.21 -12.49
CA PHE A 82 14.67 2.06 -13.23
C PHE A 82 15.35 1.29 -14.36
N GLU A 83 15.88 0.10 -14.07
CA GLU A 83 16.46 -0.78 -15.09
C GLU A 83 15.47 -1.07 -16.23
N PHE A 84 14.21 -1.40 -15.88
CA PHE A 84 13.15 -1.64 -16.85
C PHE A 84 12.86 -0.40 -17.72
N LEU A 85 12.63 0.75 -17.09
CA LEU A 85 12.23 1.97 -17.81
C LEU A 85 13.34 2.57 -18.67
N THR A 86 14.60 2.50 -18.22
CA THR A 86 15.75 2.95 -19.02
C THR A 86 15.86 2.15 -20.31
N LYS A 87 15.62 0.83 -20.26
CA LYS A 87 15.63 -0.06 -21.45
C LYS A 87 14.48 0.24 -22.40
N GLU A 88 13.29 0.51 -21.87
CA GLU A 88 12.08 0.72 -22.68
C GLU A 88 12.01 2.13 -23.30
N LEU A 89 12.38 3.17 -22.57
CA LEU A 89 12.18 4.56 -23.00
C LEU A 89 13.43 5.26 -23.54
N ALA A 90 14.59 4.61 -23.45
CA ALA A 90 15.89 5.17 -23.89
C ALA A 90 16.18 6.57 -23.32
N LEU A 91 15.82 6.79 -22.05
CA LEU A 91 16.09 8.02 -21.31
C LEU A 91 17.30 7.84 -20.39
N GLY A 92 18.00 8.94 -20.10
CA GLY A 92 19.07 8.98 -19.11
C GLY A 92 18.59 8.62 -17.71
N GLN A 93 19.47 8.06 -16.90
CA GLN A 93 19.19 7.67 -15.52
C GLN A 93 18.73 8.88 -14.67
N ASP A 94 19.30 10.05 -14.90
CA ASP A 94 18.95 11.33 -14.29
C ASP A 94 17.57 11.87 -14.69
N ARG A 95 16.94 11.28 -15.72
CA ARG A 95 15.65 11.74 -16.29
C ARG A 95 14.44 10.95 -15.79
N PHE A 96 14.61 10.15 -14.72
CA PHE A 96 13.55 9.35 -14.11
C PHE A 96 13.36 9.68 -12.63
N GLN A 97 12.10 9.72 -12.20
CA GLN A 97 11.75 9.78 -10.79
C GLN A 97 10.68 8.74 -10.44
N VAL A 98 10.90 8.00 -9.36
CA VAL A 98 9.91 7.03 -8.83
C VAL A 98 9.38 7.53 -7.50
N ARG A 99 8.06 7.52 -7.34
CA ARG A 99 7.37 7.88 -6.11
C ARG A 99 6.54 6.70 -5.61
N PHE A 100 6.83 6.26 -4.39
CA PHE A 100 6.03 5.24 -3.70
C PHE A 100 5.01 5.91 -2.78
N ARG A 101 3.76 5.43 -2.83
CA ARG A 101 2.68 5.83 -1.92
C ARG A 101 2.16 4.59 -1.20
N GLY A 102 2.33 4.55 0.12
CA GLY A 102 1.67 3.55 0.97
C GLY A 102 0.17 3.82 1.01
N GLY A 103 -0.65 2.78 0.87
CA GLY A 103 -2.07 2.88 1.16
C GLY A 103 -2.31 3.15 2.65
N SER A 104 -3.27 4.01 2.99
CA SER A 104 -3.78 4.07 4.37
C SER A 104 -4.75 2.91 4.58
N GLN A 105 -4.67 2.18 5.70
CA GLN A 105 -5.50 0.99 5.99
C GLN A 105 -7.00 1.17 5.70
N SER A 106 -7.54 2.38 5.83
CA SER A 106 -8.95 2.71 5.54
C SER A 106 -9.28 2.60 4.04
N SER A 107 -8.45 3.16 3.17
CA SER A 107 -8.58 3.01 1.71
C SER A 107 -8.35 1.56 1.26
N GLU A 108 -7.49 0.82 1.98
CA GLU A 108 -7.21 -0.59 1.72
C GLU A 108 -8.44 -1.47 1.92
N ARG A 109 -9.23 -1.22 2.98
CA ARG A 109 -10.47 -1.97 3.24
C ARG A 109 -11.53 -1.69 2.20
N ALA A 110 -11.69 -0.45 1.76
CA ALA A 110 -12.66 -0.08 0.73
C ALA A 110 -12.31 -0.73 -0.62
N LEU A 111 -11.04 -0.67 -1.04
CA LEU A 111 -10.61 -1.26 -2.30
C LEU A 111 -10.62 -2.80 -2.26
N ALA A 112 -10.19 -3.40 -1.15
CA ALA A 112 -10.29 -4.85 -0.96
C ALA A 112 -11.76 -5.32 -0.92
N TRP A 113 -12.66 -4.52 -0.33
CA TRP A 113 -14.10 -4.77 -0.38
C TRP A 113 -14.62 -4.69 -1.82
N MET A 114 -14.27 -3.65 -2.57
CA MET A 114 -14.69 -3.52 -3.98
C MET A 114 -14.19 -4.70 -4.82
N PHE A 115 -12.91 -5.05 -4.74
CA PHE A 115 -12.38 -6.20 -5.49
C PHE A 115 -13.05 -7.52 -5.11
N ARG A 116 -13.33 -7.74 -3.82
CA ARG A 116 -13.99 -8.95 -3.34
C ARG A 116 -15.45 -9.06 -3.77
N HIS A 117 -16.17 -7.95 -3.91
CA HIS A 117 -17.63 -7.96 -4.09
C HIS A 117 -18.08 -7.53 -5.49
N LEU A 118 -17.39 -6.58 -6.15
CA LEU A 118 -17.75 -6.14 -7.50
C LEU A 118 -17.17 -7.05 -8.60
N LEU A 119 -15.95 -7.57 -8.43
CA LEU A 119 -15.30 -8.38 -9.48
C LEU A 119 -15.58 -9.89 -9.36
N SER A 120 -16.15 -10.36 -8.24
CA SER A 120 -16.53 -11.77 -8.05
C SER A 120 -17.95 -12.11 -8.54
N GLY A 121 -18.66 -11.17 -9.16
CA GLY A 121 -20.04 -11.36 -9.62
C GLY A 121 -21.06 -11.57 -8.50
N SER A 122 -20.67 -11.43 -7.24
CA SER A 122 -21.59 -11.51 -6.10
C SER A 122 -22.25 -10.15 -5.88
N CYS A 123 -23.22 -9.85 -6.73
CA CYS A 123 -24.11 -8.71 -6.57
C CYS A 123 -24.73 -8.72 -5.17
N ILE A 124 -24.44 -7.67 -4.41
CA ILE A 124 -25.15 -7.10 -3.25
C ILE A 124 -26.30 -7.96 -2.69
N ALA A 125 -26.01 -8.78 -1.69
CA ALA A 125 -27.00 -9.29 -0.75
C ALA A 125 -26.48 -9.18 0.68
N ARG A 126 -26.53 -7.94 1.21
CA ARG A 126 -26.68 -7.53 2.62
C ARG A 126 -26.04 -6.16 2.81
N GLY A 127 -26.87 -5.11 2.74
CA GLY A 127 -26.52 -3.83 3.36
C GLY A 127 -26.44 -3.99 4.88
N PRO A 128 -25.65 -3.15 5.58
CA PRO A 128 -25.64 -3.15 7.03
C PRO A 128 -26.99 -2.64 7.54
N ASN A 129 -27.70 -3.51 8.26
CA ASN A 129 -28.88 -3.14 9.03
C ASN A 129 -28.44 -2.13 10.10
N LEU A 130 -28.87 -0.88 9.97
CA LEU A 130 -28.72 0.16 10.97
C LEU A 130 -29.76 -0.10 12.06
N GLU A 131 -29.54 -1.10 12.90
CA GLU A 131 -30.32 -1.31 14.13
C GLU A 131 -29.73 -0.43 15.24
N MET A 132 -30.34 0.74 15.36
CA MET A 132 -30.14 1.72 16.40
C MET A 132 -30.87 1.26 17.67
N ASN A 133 -30.23 0.40 18.47
CA ASN A 133 -30.75 0.06 19.79
C ASN A 133 -30.31 1.10 20.83
N HIS A 134 -31.25 2.02 21.07
CA HIS A 134 -31.30 2.91 22.22
C HIS A 134 -31.35 2.12 23.55
N LEU A 135 -30.71 2.73 24.55
CA LEU A 135 -30.88 2.58 26.00
C LEU A 135 -31.97 1.59 26.46
N HIS A 136 -31.55 0.62 27.29
CA HIS A 136 -32.31 0.29 28.50
C HIS A 136 -31.38 0.28 29.71
N LEU A 137 -31.59 1.29 30.55
CA LEU A 137 -31.23 1.30 31.96
C LEU A 137 -32.00 0.14 32.63
N ALA A 138 -31.30 -0.82 33.21
CA ALA A 138 -31.91 -1.77 34.15
C ALA A 138 -30.93 -2.08 35.28
N THR A 139 -31.32 -1.57 36.43
CA THR A 139 -30.76 -1.74 37.76
C THR A 139 -30.92 -3.16 38.31
N SER A 140 -29.97 -3.52 39.18
CA SER A 140 -30.13 -4.38 40.37
C SER A 140 -29.95 -5.91 40.26
N SER A 141 -28.99 -6.35 41.07
CA SER A 141 -28.98 -7.54 41.95
C SER A 141 -29.06 -8.94 41.37
N SER A 142 -27.97 -9.71 41.52
CA SER A 142 -28.02 -10.86 42.43
C SER A 142 -26.61 -11.28 42.88
N VAL A 143 -26.49 -11.39 44.19
CA VAL A 143 -25.35 -11.86 44.98
C VAL A 143 -25.15 -13.36 44.74
N LYS A 144 -23.90 -13.79 44.53
CA LYS A 144 -23.49 -15.14 44.94
C LYS A 144 -22.05 -15.17 45.45
N THR A 145 -21.97 -15.12 46.78
CA THR A 145 -20.82 -15.38 47.63
C THR A 145 -20.20 -16.75 47.34
N ARG A 146 -18.88 -16.82 47.20
CA ARG A 146 -18.07 -18.00 47.58
C ARG A 146 -16.63 -17.59 47.89
N GLU A 147 -16.41 -17.45 49.19
CA GLU A 147 -15.26 -17.86 50.01
C GLU A 147 -13.80 -17.59 49.56
N MET A 148 -13.10 -16.83 50.41
CA MET A 148 -11.66 -16.64 50.48
C MET A 148 -10.96 -17.87 51.07
N THR A 149 -9.82 -18.26 50.49
CA THR A 149 -8.81 -19.02 51.22
C THR A 149 -7.40 -18.55 50.83
N SER A 150 -6.84 -17.73 51.73
CA SER A 150 -5.42 -17.50 52.08
C SER A 150 -4.29 -17.56 51.03
N LEU A 151 -3.56 -16.43 50.96
CA LEU A 151 -2.17 -16.23 50.50
C LEU A 151 -1.15 -17.20 51.16
N PRO A 152 0.05 -17.31 50.57
CA PRO A 152 1.20 -16.84 51.34
C PRO A 152 2.14 -15.88 50.58
N HIS A 153 2.60 -14.88 51.32
CA HIS A 153 3.67 -13.94 51.00
C HIS A 153 4.99 -14.60 50.58
N LYS A 154 5.67 -14.04 49.57
CA LYS A 154 7.14 -13.99 49.52
C LYS A 154 7.66 -12.62 49.02
N LYS A 155 8.73 -12.19 49.68
CA LYS A 155 9.39 -10.88 49.83
C LYS A 155 9.73 -10.06 48.56
N PRO A 156 9.87 -8.73 48.67
CA PRO A 156 10.48 -7.87 47.65
C PRO A 156 12.01 -8.03 47.60
N LEU A 157 12.57 -8.06 46.39
CA LEU A 157 14.02 -8.00 46.15
C LEU A 157 14.53 -6.56 46.32
N GLN A 158 15.57 -6.40 47.14
CA GLN A 158 16.33 -5.17 47.38
C GLN A 158 17.29 -4.85 46.20
N PRO A 159 17.59 -3.57 45.93
CA PRO A 159 18.56 -3.16 44.91
C PRO A 159 20.02 -3.36 45.37
N LYS A 160 20.90 -3.75 44.44
CA LYS A 160 22.34 -3.96 44.69
C LYS A 160 23.10 -2.62 44.75
N PRO A 161 24.08 -2.45 45.66
CA PRO A 161 24.91 -1.26 45.72
C PRO A 161 25.99 -1.24 44.63
N GLY A 162 26.26 -0.05 44.10
CA GLY A 162 27.44 0.24 43.30
C GLY A 162 28.70 0.35 44.18
N VAL A 163 29.83 0.00 43.59
CA VAL A 163 31.17 0.22 44.16
C VAL A 163 32.12 0.61 43.04
N LEU A 164 32.70 1.81 43.23
CA LEU A 164 33.90 2.46 42.66
C LEU A 164 33.89 2.85 41.19
#